data_AF-A0A0C2G3Z1-F1
#
_entry.id   AF-A0A0C2G3Z1-F1
#
_cell.length_a   1.000
_cell.length_b   1.000
_cell.length_c   1.000
_cell.angle_alpha   90.00
_cell.angle_beta   90.00
_cell.angle_gamma   90.00
#
_symmetry.space_group_name_H-M   'P 1'
#
loop_
_entity.id
_entity.type
_entity.pdbx_description
1 polymer ?
#
loop_
_entity_poly.entity_id
_entity_poly.type
_entity_poly.pdbx_seq_one_letter_code
_entity_poly.pdbx_strand_id
1 'polypeptide(L)'
;GGYPHSVLYETGKVCTKDTDCRTYEGSKCDKQTGLCVLNGTPPPPGGGPNTKCPNNVGMGDKARKAILDAHNRRRSKLARGMIRNGRKATNKNLPTSSFMPKMTYDCATEAEAIDYADRCELTKSAEKDRKGFGEDVYVYPAPNADPVEAFEAAAKHWWDQIFLDGINWEVKYIQSLKDKKIDQKGFTQVSLQAIE
;
A
#
# COMPACT_ATOMS: atom_id res chain seq x y z
N GLY A 1 5.07 14.27 -15.73
CA GLY A 1 5.66 15.28 -14.84
C GLY A 1 4.77 16.51 -14.83
N GLY A 2 4.69 17.26 -13.72
CA GLY A 2 3.83 18.45 -13.61
C GLY A 2 2.44 18.21 -13.02
N TYR A 3 2.26 17.24 -12.15
CA TYR A 3 0.95 17.04 -11.49
C TYR A 3 0.71 18.13 -10.43
N PRO A 4 -0.50 18.71 -10.37
CA PRO A 4 -0.88 19.61 -9.28
C PRO A 4 -0.57 18.99 -7.91
N HIS A 5 -0.05 19.80 -6.98
CA HIS A 5 0.40 19.38 -5.64
C HIS A 5 1.65 18.49 -5.58
N SER A 6 2.32 18.23 -6.70
CA SER A 6 3.63 17.56 -6.69
C SER A 6 4.67 18.39 -5.94
N VAL A 7 5.41 17.74 -5.06
CA VAL A 7 6.63 18.30 -4.48
C VAL A 7 7.76 18.14 -5.51
N LEU A 8 8.34 19.25 -5.97
CA LEU A 8 9.45 19.23 -6.93
C LEU A 8 10.76 18.76 -6.28
N TYR A 9 10.97 19.15 -5.02
CA TYR A 9 12.08 18.75 -4.16
C TYR A 9 11.66 18.88 -2.69
N GLU A 10 12.22 18.05 -1.82
CA GLU A 10 11.98 18.17 -0.38
C GLU A 10 12.74 19.38 0.19
N THR A 11 12.06 20.24 0.96
CA THR A 11 12.71 21.35 1.65
C THR A 11 13.61 20.81 2.77
N GLY A 12 14.90 21.17 2.76
CA GLY A 12 15.85 20.68 3.76
C GLY A 12 17.27 21.26 3.60
N LYS A 13 18.20 20.76 4.41
CA LYS A 13 19.63 21.02 4.23
C LYS A 13 20.15 20.20 3.04
N VAL A 14 21.09 20.77 2.29
CA VAL A 14 21.84 20.03 1.26
C VAL A 14 22.63 18.89 1.89
N CYS A 15 23.01 17.88 1.09
CA CYS A 15 23.82 16.79 1.60
C CYS A 15 25.20 17.31 2.05
N THR A 16 25.75 16.69 3.10
CA THR A 16 27.11 16.95 3.60
C THR A 16 27.94 15.67 3.70
N LYS A 17 27.27 14.53 3.75
CA LYS A 17 27.82 13.17 3.81
C LYS A 17 26.93 12.23 3.00
N ASP A 18 27.49 11.10 2.57
CA ASP A 18 26.79 10.13 1.72
C ASP A 18 25.48 9.62 2.35
N THR A 19 25.43 9.53 3.69
CA THR A 19 24.23 9.08 4.43
C THR A 19 23.07 10.08 4.42
N ASP A 20 23.29 11.31 3.97
CA ASP A 20 22.20 12.27 3.76
C ASP A 20 21.43 11.97 2.44
N CYS A 21 22.05 11.22 1.52
CA CYS A 21 21.48 10.86 0.22
C CYS A 21 20.64 9.58 0.32
N ARG A 22 19.37 9.75 0.70
CA ARG A 22 18.47 8.64 1.04
C ARG A 22 17.56 8.15 -0.08
N THR A 23 17.45 8.89 -1.19
CA THR A 23 16.51 8.55 -2.28
C THR A 23 16.89 7.26 -3.00
N TYR A 24 18.18 7.04 -3.29
CA TYR A 24 18.67 5.82 -3.92
C TYR A 24 19.80 5.24 -3.09
N GLU A 25 19.71 3.94 -2.82
CA GLU A 25 20.73 3.19 -2.09
C GLU A 25 22.08 3.28 -2.83
N GLY A 26 23.14 3.68 -2.12
CA GLY A 26 24.48 3.86 -2.69
C GLY A 26 24.76 5.23 -3.32
N SER A 27 23.82 6.17 -3.27
CA SER A 27 24.10 7.57 -3.63
C SER A 27 25.19 8.19 -2.74
N LYS A 28 26.02 9.04 -3.33
CA LYS A 28 27.09 9.79 -2.65
C LYS A 28 26.81 11.27 -2.68
N CYS A 29 27.32 11.98 -1.67
CA CYS A 29 27.21 13.42 -1.65
C CYS A 29 28.38 14.07 -2.37
N ASP A 30 28.10 14.84 -3.42
CA ASP A 30 29.07 15.80 -3.94
C ASP A 30 29.13 17.00 -3.00
N LYS A 31 30.17 17.03 -2.16
CA LYS A 31 30.37 18.06 -1.13
C LYS A 31 30.61 19.46 -1.69
N GLN A 32 30.99 19.58 -2.97
CA GLN A 32 31.21 20.90 -3.59
C GLN A 32 29.89 21.56 -3.96
N THR A 33 28.95 20.77 -4.47
CA THR A 33 27.66 21.27 -4.98
C THR A 33 26.50 21.05 -4.01
N GLY A 34 26.66 20.14 -3.03
CA GLY A 34 25.59 19.69 -2.14
C GLY A 34 24.58 18.75 -2.79
N LEU A 35 24.90 18.20 -3.98
CA LEU A 35 24.03 17.32 -4.75
C LEU A 35 24.30 15.84 -4.45
N CYS A 36 23.23 15.05 -4.42
CA CYS A 36 23.33 13.60 -4.34
C CYS A 36 23.57 13.01 -5.73
N VAL A 37 24.67 12.28 -5.89
CA VAL A 37 25.09 11.64 -7.12
C VAL A 37 24.87 10.13 -7.00
N LEU A 38 24.08 9.57 -7.91
CA LEU A 38 23.97 8.13 -8.07
C LEU A 38 25.00 7.65 -9.11
N ASN A 39 25.90 6.76 -8.70
CA ASN A 39 26.79 6.09 -9.63
C ASN A 39 26.13 4.80 -10.15
N GLY A 40 25.80 4.78 -11.43
CA GLY A 40 25.15 3.64 -12.09
C GLY A 40 23.76 3.99 -12.62
N THR A 41 22.98 2.98 -12.96
CA THR A 41 21.61 3.13 -13.46
C THR A 41 20.65 3.29 -12.28
N PRO A 42 19.76 4.29 -12.27
CA PRO A 42 18.67 4.37 -11.30
C PRO A 42 17.91 3.05 -11.26
N PRO A 43 17.50 2.57 -10.07
CA PRO A 43 16.62 1.42 -10.01
C PRO A 43 15.37 1.72 -10.85
N PRO A 44 14.82 0.71 -11.53
CA PRO A 44 13.59 0.89 -12.27
C PRO A 44 12.50 1.46 -11.36
N PRO A 45 11.50 2.16 -11.92
CA PRO A 45 10.34 2.59 -11.13
C PRO A 45 9.80 1.37 -10.38
N GLY A 46 9.66 1.46 -9.05
CA GLY A 46 9.37 0.31 -8.19
C GLY A 46 10.42 -0.02 -7.11
N GLY A 47 11.55 0.70 -7.08
CA GLY A 47 12.42 0.76 -5.88
C GLY A 47 13.31 -0.46 -5.63
N GLY A 48 13.62 -1.26 -6.66
CA GLY A 48 14.53 -2.39 -6.52
C GLY A 48 14.58 -3.34 -7.72
N PRO A 49 15.24 -4.49 -7.58
CA PRO A 49 15.25 -5.55 -8.61
C PRO A 49 13.84 -5.99 -8.99
N ASN A 50 13.66 -6.43 -10.24
CA ASN A 50 12.41 -6.97 -10.75
C ASN A 50 12.59 -8.43 -11.18
N THR A 51 12.79 -9.32 -10.20
CA THR A 51 13.02 -10.75 -10.47
C THR A 51 11.76 -11.59 -10.28
N LYS A 52 10.80 -11.13 -9.47
CA LYS A 52 9.58 -11.89 -9.15
C LYS A 52 8.53 -11.84 -10.26
N CYS A 53 8.32 -10.67 -10.86
CA CYS A 53 7.39 -10.47 -11.98
C CYS A 53 8.11 -9.74 -13.12
N PRO A 54 9.07 -10.41 -13.80
CA PRO A 54 9.98 -9.76 -14.75
C PRO A 54 9.29 -9.11 -15.96
N ASN A 55 8.08 -9.54 -16.29
CA ASN A 55 7.29 -9.01 -17.40
C ASN A 55 6.49 -7.75 -17.04
N ASN A 56 6.38 -7.41 -15.75
CA ASN A 56 5.65 -6.24 -15.29
C ASN A 56 6.62 -5.08 -15.06
N VAL A 57 6.23 -3.88 -15.46
CA VAL A 57 7.05 -2.66 -15.33
C VAL A 57 6.44 -1.74 -14.28
N GLY A 58 7.27 -1.06 -13.48
CA GLY A 58 6.79 -0.10 -12.47
C GLY A 58 6.79 -0.62 -11.02
N MET A 59 7.06 -1.92 -10.84
CA MET A 59 7.11 -2.58 -9.53
C MET A 59 8.40 -3.37 -9.32
N GLY A 60 9.03 -3.18 -8.16
CA GLY A 60 10.22 -3.91 -7.73
C GLY A 60 9.92 -4.88 -6.60
N ASP A 61 10.78 -5.88 -6.40
CA ASP A 61 10.58 -6.97 -5.45
C ASP A 61 10.46 -6.49 -4.00
N LYS A 62 11.15 -5.40 -3.62
CA LYS A 62 11.02 -4.76 -2.30
C LYS A 62 9.59 -4.24 -2.08
N ALA A 63 9.00 -3.57 -3.07
CA ALA A 63 7.64 -3.04 -3.03
C ALA A 63 6.59 -4.17 -2.93
N ARG A 64 6.75 -5.22 -3.75
CA ARG A 64 5.89 -6.43 -3.71
C ARG A 64 5.91 -7.09 -2.34
N LYS A 65 7.10 -7.24 -1.77
CA LYS A 65 7.27 -7.80 -0.42
C LYS A 65 6.62 -6.90 0.64
N ALA A 66 6.80 -5.58 0.54
CA ALA A 66 6.24 -4.63 1.49
C ALA A 66 4.71 -4.73 1.56
N ILE A 67 4.02 -4.68 0.42
CA ILE A 67 2.56 -4.74 0.39
C ILE A 67 2.03 -6.11 0.85
N LEU A 68 2.68 -7.21 0.43
CA LEU A 68 2.29 -8.55 0.84
C LEU A 68 2.46 -8.78 2.35
N ASP A 69 3.59 -8.36 2.90
CA ASP A 69 3.88 -8.48 4.33
C ASP A 69 2.96 -7.57 5.14
N ALA A 70 2.66 -6.37 4.64
CA ALA A 70 1.71 -5.45 5.28
C ALA A 70 0.32 -6.06 5.42
N HIS A 71 -0.20 -6.72 4.37
CA HIS A 71 -1.48 -7.44 4.41
C HIS A 71 -1.42 -8.63 5.36
N ASN A 72 -0.46 -9.53 5.18
CA ASN A 72 -0.36 -10.76 5.97
C ASN A 72 -0.11 -10.49 7.47
N ARG A 73 0.66 -9.47 7.83
CA ARG A 73 0.84 -9.04 9.24
C ARG A 73 -0.50 -8.61 9.86
N ARG A 74 -1.33 -7.88 9.12
CA ARG A 74 -2.65 -7.41 9.57
C ARG A 74 -3.65 -8.56 9.70
N ARG A 75 -3.75 -9.41 8.67
CA ARG A 75 -4.56 -10.64 8.66
C ARG A 75 -4.21 -11.56 9.82
N SER A 76 -2.93 -11.75 10.12
CA SER A 76 -2.46 -12.53 11.28
C SER A 76 -2.90 -11.95 12.62
N LYS A 77 -2.86 -10.61 12.80
CA LYS A 77 -3.35 -9.97 14.03
C LYS A 77 -4.86 -10.10 14.17
N LEU A 78 -5.60 -9.91 13.08
CA LEU A 78 -7.05 -10.07 13.06
C LEU A 78 -7.47 -11.50 13.37
N ALA A 79 -6.84 -12.50 12.75
CA ALA A 79 -7.13 -13.90 12.99
C ALA A 79 -6.97 -14.31 14.47
N ARG A 80 -6.04 -13.65 15.19
CA ARG A 80 -5.79 -13.86 16.62
C ARG A 80 -6.66 -13.00 17.54
N GLY A 81 -7.66 -12.29 17.02
CA GLY A 81 -8.56 -11.45 17.81
C GLY A 81 -7.85 -10.28 18.48
N MET A 82 -6.80 -9.73 17.85
CA MET A 82 -5.98 -8.65 18.41
C MET A 82 -6.36 -7.26 17.89
N ILE A 83 -7.48 -7.14 17.16
CA ILE A 83 -7.86 -5.91 16.46
C ILE A 83 -9.15 -5.37 17.08
N ARG A 84 -9.07 -4.14 17.60
CA ARG A 84 -10.21 -3.44 18.19
C ARG A 84 -11.29 -3.17 17.16
N ASN A 85 -12.55 -3.44 17.51
CA ASN A 85 -13.69 -3.13 16.66
C ASN A 85 -14.17 -1.69 16.91
N GLY A 86 -13.76 -0.73 16.08
CA GLY A 86 -14.20 0.66 16.15
C GLY A 86 -13.30 1.61 16.96
N ARG A 87 -13.75 2.86 17.07
CA ARG A 87 -12.96 4.02 17.52
C ARG A 87 -12.65 4.07 19.00
N LYS A 88 -13.60 3.69 19.86
CA LYS A 88 -13.44 3.87 21.31
C LYS A 88 -12.39 2.89 21.83
N ALA A 89 -11.44 3.38 22.62
CA ALA A 89 -10.39 2.53 23.19
C ALA A 89 -10.92 1.39 24.07
N THR A 90 -12.12 1.55 24.62
CA THR A 90 -12.83 0.55 25.43
C THR A 90 -13.58 -0.51 24.62
N ASN A 91 -13.63 -0.38 23.29
CA ASN A 91 -14.27 -1.39 22.45
C ASN A 91 -13.53 -2.72 22.52
N LYS A 92 -14.29 -3.82 22.52
CA LYS A 92 -13.72 -5.17 22.43
C LYS A 92 -13.05 -5.39 21.08
N ASN A 93 -12.11 -6.32 21.06
CA ASN A 93 -11.52 -6.80 19.81
C ASN A 93 -12.53 -7.64 19.01
N LEU A 94 -12.34 -7.69 17.70
CA LEU A 94 -13.01 -8.63 16.80
C LEU A 94 -12.70 -10.07 17.21
N PRO A 95 -13.62 -11.02 16.97
CA PRO A 95 -13.41 -12.43 17.29
C PRO A 95 -12.22 -13.02 16.50
N THR A 96 -11.71 -14.14 16.97
CA THR A 96 -10.69 -14.91 16.24
C THR A 96 -11.27 -15.50 14.95
N SER A 97 -10.41 -15.73 13.96
CA SER A 97 -10.78 -16.43 12.71
C SER A 97 -10.39 -17.91 12.82
N SER A 98 -11.30 -18.80 12.43
CA SER A 98 -11.01 -20.24 12.30
C SER A 98 -10.18 -20.58 11.06
N PHE A 99 -10.24 -19.74 10.03
CA PHE A 99 -9.54 -19.97 8.75
C PHE A 99 -9.25 -18.64 8.05
N MET A 100 -8.13 -17.99 8.41
CA MET A 100 -7.64 -16.80 7.71
C MET A 100 -6.52 -17.20 6.75
N PRO A 101 -6.77 -17.29 5.42
CA PRO A 101 -5.73 -17.69 4.49
C PRO A 101 -4.62 -16.64 4.41
N LYS A 102 -3.38 -17.10 4.27
CA LYS A 102 -2.23 -16.25 4.00
C LYS A 102 -2.25 -15.87 2.53
N MET A 103 -2.20 -14.57 2.22
CA MET A 103 -2.13 -14.10 0.85
C MET A 103 -0.79 -14.47 0.22
N THR A 104 -0.83 -14.82 -1.06
CA THR A 104 0.33 -14.96 -1.94
C THR A 104 0.36 -13.79 -2.92
N TYR A 105 1.52 -13.53 -3.49
CA TYR A 105 1.65 -12.48 -4.51
C TYR A 105 1.41 -13.09 -5.88
N ASP A 106 0.53 -12.47 -6.68
CA ASP A 106 0.23 -12.89 -8.03
C ASP A 106 0.62 -11.80 -9.04
N CYS A 107 1.38 -12.19 -10.07
CA CYS A 107 1.90 -11.24 -11.06
C CYS A 107 0.85 -10.83 -12.10
N ALA A 108 -0.19 -11.64 -12.34
CA ALA A 108 -1.27 -11.28 -13.27
C ALA A 108 -2.18 -10.21 -12.63
N THR A 109 -2.51 -10.37 -11.35
CA THR A 109 -3.22 -9.33 -10.58
C THR A 109 -2.39 -8.04 -10.49
N GLU A 110 -1.06 -8.13 -10.32
CA GLU A 110 -0.18 -6.95 -10.39
C GLU A 110 -0.28 -6.24 -11.73
N ALA A 111 -0.31 -6.98 -12.86
CA ALA A 111 -0.40 -6.37 -14.18
C ALA A 111 -1.71 -5.59 -14.36
N GLU A 112 -2.85 -6.15 -13.94
CA GLU A 112 -4.14 -5.42 -13.99
C GLU A 112 -4.14 -4.17 -13.09
N ALA A 113 -3.49 -4.24 -11.91
CA ALA A 113 -3.35 -3.11 -11.02
C ALA A 113 -2.46 -2.00 -11.60
N ILE A 114 -1.36 -2.37 -12.28
CA ILE A 114 -0.48 -1.42 -13.00
C ILE A 114 -1.26 -0.76 -14.14
N ASP A 115 -1.95 -1.55 -14.98
CA ASP A 115 -2.74 -1.05 -16.11
C ASP A 115 -3.79 -0.02 -15.69
N TYR A 116 -4.37 -0.19 -14.50
CA TYR A 116 -5.31 0.78 -13.94
C TYR A 116 -4.59 2.00 -13.35
N ALA A 117 -3.53 1.80 -12.56
CA ALA A 117 -2.75 2.87 -11.95
C ALA A 117 -2.13 3.81 -12.99
N ASP A 118 -1.70 3.30 -14.14
CA ASP A 118 -1.12 4.06 -15.25
C ASP A 118 -2.10 5.07 -15.88
N ARG A 119 -3.42 4.86 -15.70
CA ARG A 119 -4.43 5.83 -16.11
C ARG A 119 -4.45 7.08 -15.24
N CYS A 120 -3.79 7.03 -14.08
CA CYS A 120 -3.78 8.11 -13.07
C CYS A 120 -5.20 8.52 -12.62
N GLU A 121 -6.17 7.60 -12.73
CA GLU A 121 -7.51 7.77 -12.19
C GLU A 121 -7.40 7.60 -10.68
N LEU A 122 -7.41 8.71 -9.93
CA LEU A 122 -7.22 8.76 -8.47
C LEU A 122 -8.39 8.17 -7.67
N THR A 123 -9.19 7.32 -8.31
CA THR A 123 -10.43 6.75 -7.80
C THR A 123 -10.47 5.26 -8.11
N LYS A 124 -11.50 4.58 -7.64
CA LYS A 124 -11.73 3.15 -7.85
C LYS A 124 -12.29 2.90 -9.26
N SER A 125 -11.83 1.84 -9.95
CA SER A 125 -12.39 1.41 -11.24
C SER A 125 -13.86 0.98 -11.10
N ALA A 126 -14.63 0.92 -12.18
CA ALA A 126 -15.98 0.38 -12.07
C ALA A 126 -15.94 -1.13 -11.76
N GLU A 127 -16.79 -1.63 -10.86
CA GLU A 127 -16.79 -3.05 -10.45
C GLU A 127 -16.91 -4.01 -11.65
N LYS A 128 -17.70 -3.64 -12.66
CA LYS A 128 -17.89 -4.42 -13.90
C LYS A 128 -16.60 -4.60 -14.72
N ASP A 129 -15.61 -3.73 -14.53
CA ASP A 129 -14.35 -3.74 -15.27
C ASP A 129 -13.28 -4.56 -14.52
N ARG A 130 -13.55 -4.99 -13.28
CA ARG A 130 -12.69 -5.84 -12.46
C ARG A 130 -13.15 -7.27 -12.60
N LYS A 131 -12.41 -8.10 -13.34
CA LYS A 131 -12.79 -9.49 -13.70
C LYS A 131 -12.75 -10.45 -12.50
N GLY A 132 -13.59 -10.23 -11.50
CA GLY A 132 -13.64 -11.00 -10.26
C GLY A 132 -12.75 -10.46 -9.14
N PHE A 133 -11.99 -9.38 -9.36
CA PHE A 133 -11.10 -8.80 -8.35
C PHE A 133 -11.78 -7.74 -7.49
N GLY A 134 -11.45 -7.74 -6.20
CA GLY A 134 -11.58 -6.56 -5.35
C GLY A 134 -10.55 -5.48 -5.72
N GLU A 135 -10.76 -4.24 -5.27
CA GLU A 135 -9.80 -3.16 -5.52
C GLU A 135 -9.81 -2.18 -4.35
N ASP A 136 -8.60 -1.78 -3.94
CA ASP A 136 -8.37 -0.64 -3.07
C ASP A 136 -7.37 0.33 -3.72
N VAL A 137 -7.69 1.62 -3.61
CA VAL A 137 -6.91 2.71 -4.21
C VAL A 137 -6.42 3.64 -3.12
N TYR A 138 -5.18 4.09 -3.24
CA TYR A 138 -4.58 5.05 -2.34
C TYR A 138 -3.60 5.93 -3.12
N VAL A 139 -3.70 7.25 -2.92
CA VAL A 139 -2.80 8.23 -3.52
C VAL A 139 -1.83 8.69 -2.45
N TYR A 140 -0.56 8.36 -2.61
CA TYR A 140 0.47 8.84 -1.69
C TYR A 140 0.72 10.33 -1.95
N PRO A 141 0.76 11.19 -0.91
CA PRO A 141 0.82 12.65 -1.06
C PRO A 141 2.22 13.17 -1.44
N ALA A 142 3.09 12.32 -1.99
CA ALA A 142 4.38 12.71 -2.52
C ALA A 142 4.64 11.97 -3.85
N PRO A 143 4.94 12.69 -4.94
CA PRO A 143 5.32 12.06 -6.21
C PRO A 143 6.67 11.37 -6.06
N ASN A 144 6.89 10.30 -6.83
CA ASN A 144 8.14 9.54 -6.84
C ASN A 144 8.60 9.07 -5.43
N ALA A 145 7.65 8.88 -4.51
CA ALA A 145 7.95 8.37 -3.18
C ALA A 145 8.59 6.97 -3.27
N ASP A 146 9.33 6.60 -2.23
CA ASP A 146 9.77 5.22 -2.07
C ASP A 146 8.53 4.30 -2.11
N PRO A 147 8.44 3.38 -3.09
CA PRO A 147 7.32 2.47 -3.19
C PRO A 147 7.07 1.67 -1.91
N VAL A 148 8.12 1.32 -1.15
CA VAL A 148 7.98 0.61 0.12
C VAL A 148 7.19 1.43 1.12
N GLU A 149 7.58 2.70 1.32
CA GLU A 149 6.86 3.62 2.22
C GLU A 149 5.42 3.85 1.75
N ALA A 150 5.23 4.04 0.45
CA ALA A 150 3.92 4.26 -0.14
C ALA A 150 2.97 3.07 0.07
N PHE A 151 3.44 1.83 -0.14
CA PHE A 151 2.64 0.62 0.08
C PHE A 151 2.36 0.35 1.55
N GLU A 152 3.31 0.62 2.45
CA GLU A 152 3.05 0.50 3.89
C GLU A 152 2.01 1.52 4.36
N ALA A 153 2.07 2.76 3.85
CA ALA A 153 1.08 3.80 4.10
C ALA A 153 -0.30 3.44 3.53
N ALA A 154 -0.38 2.93 2.30
CA ALA A 154 -1.62 2.48 1.67
C ALA A 154 -2.30 1.37 2.50
N ALA A 155 -1.55 0.31 2.84
CA ALA A 155 -2.07 -0.78 3.65
C ALA A 155 -2.51 -0.31 5.06
N LYS A 156 -1.84 0.70 5.62
CA LYS A 156 -2.26 1.32 6.88
C LYS A 156 -3.55 2.11 6.71
N HIS A 157 -3.66 2.91 5.65
CA HIS A 157 -4.85 3.70 5.37
C HIS A 157 -6.10 2.83 5.26
N TRP A 158 -6.06 1.77 4.44
CA TRP A 158 -7.21 0.86 4.29
C TRP A 158 -7.52 0.12 5.60
N TRP A 159 -6.50 -0.33 6.32
CA TRP A 159 -6.69 -1.05 7.57
C TRP A 159 -7.28 -0.19 8.68
N ASP A 160 -6.82 1.06 8.82
CA ASP A 160 -7.21 1.94 9.92
C ASP A 160 -8.69 2.36 9.85
N GLN A 161 -9.37 2.10 8.73
CA GLN A 161 -10.81 2.26 8.62
C GLN A 161 -11.55 1.59 9.79
N ILE A 162 -11.14 0.38 10.24
CA ILE A 162 -11.78 -0.32 11.37
C ILE A 162 -11.75 0.46 12.69
N PHE A 163 -10.82 1.41 12.82
CA PHE A 163 -10.71 2.26 14.00
C PHE A 163 -11.48 3.57 13.86
N LEU A 164 -12.09 3.85 12.70
CA LEU A 164 -12.97 5.00 12.50
C LEU A 164 -14.40 4.66 12.91
N ASP A 165 -14.87 3.45 12.58
CA ASP A 165 -16.17 2.93 12.98
C ASP A 165 -16.15 1.40 13.02
N GLY A 166 -16.93 0.81 13.92
CA GLY A 166 -16.99 -0.64 14.08
C GLY A 166 -17.82 -1.32 13.00
N ILE A 167 -17.58 -2.62 12.81
CA ILE A 167 -18.40 -3.50 11.98
C ILE A 167 -19.34 -4.34 12.85
N ASN A 168 -20.31 -5.00 12.22
CA ASN A 168 -21.22 -5.92 12.92
C ASN A 168 -20.45 -7.09 13.55
N TRP A 169 -20.94 -7.58 14.70
CA TRP A 169 -20.30 -8.65 15.46
C TRP A 169 -20.38 -10.03 14.79
N GLU A 170 -21.26 -10.20 13.82
CA GLU A 170 -21.29 -11.39 12.97
C GLU A 170 -20.17 -11.39 11.92
N VAL A 171 -19.43 -10.28 11.78
CA VAL A 171 -18.33 -10.09 10.82
C VAL A 171 -18.78 -10.39 9.39
N LYS A 172 -20.04 -10.07 9.06
CA LYS A 172 -20.62 -10.31 7.73
C LYS A 172 -20.60 -9.06 6.88
N TYR A 173 -20.23 -9.21 5.61
CA TYR A 173 -20.41 -8.14 4.62
C TYR A 173 -21.86 -8.11 4.14
N ILE A 174 -22.67 -7.26 4.79
CA ILE A 174 -24.09 -7.06 4.49
C ILE A 174 -24.36 -5.62 4.09
N GLN A 175 -25.56 -5.34 3.58
CA GLN A 175 -25.94 -4.01 3.09
C GLN A 175 -25.69 -2.89 4.13
N SER A 176 -25.98 -3.14 5.41
CA SER A 176 -25.71 -2.15 6.47
C SER A 176 -24.23 -1.83 6.69
N LEU A 177 -23.32 -2.75 6.36
CA LEU A 177 -21.87 -2.51 6.34
C LEU A 177 -21.46 -1.81 5.03
N LYS A 178 -22.02 -2.23 3.89
CA LYS A 178 -21.76 -1.64 2.57
C LYS A 178 -22.13 -0.15 2.50
N ASP A 179 -23.22 0.22 3.16
CA ASP A 179 -23.81 1.57 3.11
C ASP A 179 -23.41 2.47 4.28
N LYS A 180 -22.43 2.05 5.10
CA LYS A 180 -21.93 2.90 6.19
C LYS A 180 -21.44 4.23 5.64
N LYS A 181 -21.77 5.31 6.35
CA LYS A 181 -21.28 6.68 6.05
C LYS A 181 -19.75 6.76 6.09
N ILE A 182 -19.13 6.07 7.04
CA ILE A 182 -17.68 5.93 7.10
C ILE A 182 -17.32 4.68 6.30
N ASP A 183 -16.55 4.88 5.22
CA ASP A 183 -16.10 3.78 4.38
C ASP A 183 -15.24 2.79 5.19
N GLN A 184 -15.57 1.50 5.04
CA GLN A 184 -14.89 0.36 5.66
C GLN A 184 -14.44 -0.66 4.61
N LYS A 185 -14.64 -0.37 3.32
CA LYS A 185 -14.44 -1.34 2.23
C LYS A 185 -12.99 -1.81 2.14
N GLY A 186 -12.04 -0.90 2.35
CA GLY A 186 -10.63 -1.25 2.35
C GLY A 186 -10.24 -2.17 3.50
N PHE A 187 -10.72 -1.88 4.72
CA PHE A 187 -10.52 -2.81 5.84
C PHE A 187 -11.13 -4.18 5.56
N THR A 188 -12.37 -4.21 5.04
CA THR A 188 -13.04 -5.49 4.74
C THR A 188 -12.30 -6.27 3.66
N GLN A 189 -11.79 -5.61 2.62
CA GLN A 189 -11.05 -6.25 1.53
C GLN A 189 -9.73 -6.87 2.04
N VAL A 190 -8.93 -6.12 2.81
CA VAL A 190 -7.70 -6.65 3.44
C VAL A 190 -7.99 -7.85 4.35
N SER A 191 -9.17 -7.89 4.96
CA SER A 191 -9.60 -8.88 5.95
C SER A 191 -10.35 -10.09 5.37
N LEU A 192 -10.66 -10.10 4.08
CA LEU A 192 -11.51 -11.13 3.45
C LEU A 192 -10.90 -12.54 3.56
N GLN A 193 -11.73 -13.51 3.90
CA GLN A 193 -11.34 -14.93 3.94
C GLN A 193 -11.50 -15.64 2.59
N ALA A 194 -11.83 -14.90 1.52
CA ALA A 194 -11.94 -15.48 0.19
C ALA A 194 -10.56 -16.02 -0.27
N ILE A 195 -10.59 -17.22 -0.84
CA ILE A 195 -9.50 -17.76 -1.63
C ILE A 195 -9.76 -17.18 -3.04
N GLU A 196 -8.98 -16.16 -3.42
CA GLU A 196 -8.79 -15.87 -4.85
C GLU A 196 -7.72 -16.84 -5.38
#